data_AF-A0A817UW13-F1
#
_entry.id   AF-A0A817UW13-F1
#
_cell.length_a   1.000
_cell.length_b   1.000
_cell.length_c   1.000
_cell.angle_alpha   90.00
_cell.angle_beta   90.00
_cell.angle_gamma   90.00
#
_symmetry.space_group_name_H-M   'P 1'
#
loop_
_entity.id
_entity.type
_entity.pdbx_description
1 polymer ?
#
loop_
_entity_poly.entity_id
_entity_poly.type
_entity_poly.pdbx_seq_one_letter_code
_entity_poly.pdbx_strand_id
1 'polypeptide(L)'
;PLFSKYFIFNLHKYQIEYKVFREEWRYIILLDENTKTGPFTMDLIEPHVALTHDRIDFDVSNISLEKDYTKELGMRVDITYKPYSIELETIVDNIKNKRFQILRPIDKYVQARIDKMENRGLTQLGQAMHVIPNPPPKYQVVLVPLPESTELYKTLVQQMKSYINTQAKVLSINEIKNPLLEEAYLAMKQLIAKQCTGQNPNERELFHGTKGDAIDGILNDGFDDRYWGTKSGRGKWGHGAYFADNPSVSHRYTEANLSDHTRVIYYNKVVLGKEAILHELNSELMSAPQGYHSIHGQFEGHPNDDEYIVYRYGQALPYLRIIYKA
;
A
#
# COMPACT_ATOMS: atom_id res chain seq x y z
N PRO A 1 -6.40 -10.99 6.77
CA PRO A 1 -5.47 -10.54 7.82
C PRO A 1 -5.17 -9.05 7.61
N LEU A 2 -5.74 -8.18 8.46
CA LEU A 2 -5.70 -6.71 8.31
C LEU A 2 -4.29 -6.10 8.37
N PHE A 3 -3.32 -6.88 8.84
CA PHE A 3 -1.95 -6.45 8.95
C PHE A 3 -1.08 -7.39 8.15
N SER A 4 0.02 -6.86 7.60
CA SER A 4 1.04 -7.69 7.00
C SER A 4 1.47 -8.77 8.02
N LYS A 5 1.65 -10.00 7.55
CA LYS A 5 2.19 -11.09 8.39
C LYS A 5 3.49 -10.68 9.06
N TYR A 6 4.26 -9.79 8.41
CA TYR A 6 5.47 -9.20 8.95
C TYR A 6 5.23 -8.33 10.19
N PHE A 7 4.22 -7.45 10.19
CA PHE A 7 3.88 -6.65 11.36
C PHE A 7 3.47 -7.53 12.55
N ILE A 8 2.57 -8.49 12.31
CA ILE A 8 2.11 -9.44 13.34
C ILE A 8 3.26 -10.31 13.85
N PHE A 9 4.11 -10.81 12.95
CA PHE A 9 5.30 -11.57 13.31
C PHE A 9 6.23 -10.77 14.24
N ASN A 10 6.46 -9.49 13.95
CA ASN A 10 7.29 -8.65 14.81
C ASN A 10 6.66 -8.45 16.19
N LEU A 11 5.35 -8.17 16.28
CA LEU A 11 4.68 -8.06 17.59
C LEU A 11 4.85 -9.35 18.41
N HIS A 12 4.63 -10.52 17.81
CA HIS A 12 4.81 -11.81 18.48
C HIS A 12 6.26 -12.07 18.88
N LYS A 13 7.24 -11.78 18.00
CA LYS A 13 8.68 -11.95 18.25
C LYS A 13 9.12 -11.22 19.52
N TYR A 14 8.55 -10.04 19.78
CA TYR A 14 8.86 -9.22 20.94
C TYR A 14 7.86 -9.37 22.10
N GLN A 15 6.96 -10.35 22.04
CA GLN A 15 5.93 -10.61 23.06
C GLN A 15 5.03 -9.39 23.35
N ILE A 16 4.78 -8.56 22.33
CA ILE A 16 3.92 -7.39 22.44
C ILE A 16 2.47 -7.86 22.31
N GLU A 17 1.66 -7.62 23.34
CA GLU A 17 0.22 -7.87 23.30
C GLU A 17 -0.47 -6.79 22.48
N TYR A 18 -1.50 -7.12 21.72
CA TYR A 18 -2.25 -6.12 20.96
C TYR A 18 -3.74 -6.42 20.86
N LYS A 19 -4.54 -5.36 20.80
CA LYS A 19 -5.96 -5.35 20.44
C LYS A 19 -6.18 -4.40 19.28
N VAL A 20 -7.14 -4.72 18.43
CA VAL A 20 -7.43 -3.96 17.22
C VAL A 20 -8.89 -3.56 17.25
N PHE A 21 -9.12 -2.26 17.17
CA PHE A 21 -10.43 -1.67 16.99
C PHE A 21 -10.51 -1.15 15.56
N ARG A 22 -11.67 -1.34 14.92
CA ARG A 22 -11.93 -0.82 13.58
C ARG A 22 -12.88 0.34 13.68
N GLU A 23 -12.50 1.44 13.04
CA GLU A 23 -13.42 2.51 12.63
C GLU A 23 -13.51 2.50 11.10
N GLU A 24 -14.51 3.18 10.53
CA GLU A 24 -14.85 3.06 9.09
C GLU A 24 -13.67 3.23 8.12
N TRP A 25 -12.69 4.08 8.46
CA TRP A 25 -11.58 4.51 7.60
C TRP A 25 -10.20 4.35 8.26
N ARG A 26 -10.13 3.76 9.46
CA ARG A 26 -8.88 3.54 10.19
C ARG A 26 -8.95 2.35 11.15
N TYR A 27 -7.79 1.80 11.47
CA TYR A 27 -7.60 0.85 12.56
C TYR A 27 -6.92 1.54 13.73
N ILE A 28 -7.39 1.24 14.93
CA ILE A 28 -6.76 1.66 16.18
C ILE A 28 -6.18 0.41 16.82
N ILE A 29 -4.87 0.39 17.00
CA ILE A 29 -4.16 -0.71 17.66
C ILE A 29 -3.81 -0.28 19.06
N LEU A 30 -4.27 -1.02 20.05
CA LEU A 30 -3.88 -0.88 21.45
C LEU A 30 -2.83 -1.94 21.77
N LEU A 31 -1.59 -1.53 22.01
CA LEU A 31 -0.48 -2.41 22.36
C LEU A 31 -0.30 -2.45 23.87
N ASP A 32 0.06 -3.61 24.41
CA ASP A 32 0.58 -3.78 25.78
C ASP A 32 -0.32 -3.19 26.88
N GLU A 33 -1.65 -3.30 26.73
CA GLU A 33 -2.65 -2.70 27.65
C GLU A 33 -2.41 -3.06 29.12
N ASN A 34 -1.93 -4.27 29.39
CA ASN A 34 -1.78 -4.80 30.74
C ASN A 34 -0.33 -4.82 31.25
N THR A 35 0.61 -4.19 30.54
CA THR A 35 2.03 -4.21 30.91
C THR A 35 2.46 -2.92 31.61
N LYS A 36 3.63 -2.97 32.25
CA LYS A 36 4.22 -1.77 32.90
C LYS A 36 4.68 -0.71 31.88
N THR A 37 4.92 -1.11 30.64
CA THR A 37 5.40 -0.23 29.57
C THR A 37 4.24 0.40 28.80
N GLY A 38 3.14 -0.31 28.55
CA GLY A 38 1.93 0.22 27.89
C GLY A 38 0.95 0.95 28.83
N PRO A 39 -0.32 1.15 28.38
CA PRO A 39 -0.82 0.88 27.02
C PRO A 39 -0.14 1.80 25.98
N PHE A 40 -0.03 1.39 24.71
CA PHE A 40 0.29 2.27 23.57
C PHE A 40 -0.82 2.24 22.52
N THR A 41 -1.09 3.34 21.83
CA THR A 41 -2.14 3.40 20.80
C THR A 41 -1.50 3.81 19.49
N MET A 42 -1.85 3.12 18.41
CA MET A 42 -1.38 3.43 17.06
C MET A 42 -2.57 3.46 16.11
N ASP A 43 -2.65 4.47 15.25
CA ASP A 43 -3.65 4.54 14.19
C ASP A 43 -3.03 4.12 12.87
N LEU A 44 -3.70 3.22 12.15
CA LEU A 44 -3.39 2.91 10.75
C LEU A 44 -4.56 3.39 9.88
N ILE A 45 -4.30 4.27 8.93
CA ILE A 45 -5.34 4.86 8.08
C ILE A 45 -5.58 3.95 6.86
N GLU A 46 -6.80 3.92 6.31
CA GLU A 46 -7.11 3.25 5.03
C GLU A 46 -7.15 4.28 3.88
N PRO A 47 -7.01 3.88 2.61
CA PRO A 47 -6.61 2.55 2.11
C PRO A 47 -5.10 2.29 2.24
N HIS A 48 -4.35 3.32 2.62
CA HIS A 48 -2.91 3.29 2.75
C HIS A 48 -2.59 2.92 4.19
N VAL A 49 -2.28 1.65 4.46
CA VAL A 49 -1.66 1.21 5.74
C VAL A 49 -0.23 1.80 5.84
N ALA A 50 -0.14 3.11 5.72
CA ALA A 50 0.96 3.95 6.07
C ALA A 50 0.87 4.11 7.58
N LEU A 51 2.02 3.97 8.24
CA LEU A 51 2.16 4.33 9.64
C LEU A 51 1.97 5.84 9.74
N THR A 52 0.72 6.28 9.90
CA THR A 52 0.48 7.55 10.55
C THR A 52 0.81 7.29 12.00
N HIS A 53 2.07 7.54 12.38
CA HIS A 53 2.29 8.04 13.72
C HIS A 53 1.40 9.28 13.81
N ASP A 54 0.19 9.09 14.34
CA ASP A 54 -0.38 10.06 15.24
C ASP A 54 0.79 10.70 15.98
N ARG A 55 0.89 12.01 15.79
CA ARG A 55 2.01 12.87 16.12
C ARG A 55 2.61 12.41 17.45
N ILE A 56 3.70 11.65 17.38
CA ILE A 56 4.62 11.37 18.47
C ILE A 56 3.94 11.46 19.85
N ASP A 57 3.02 10.54 20.14
CA ASP A 57 2.71 10.21 21.52
C ASP A 57 4.03 9.68 22.07
N PHE A 58 4.74 10.57 22.77
CA PHE A 58 6.17 10.47 23.03
C PHE A 58 6.46 9.32 23.97
N ASP A 59 6.57 8.12 23.43
CA ASP A 59 7.17 6.97 24.10
C ASP A 59 7.77 5.96 23.10
N VAL A 60 8.36 6.45 21.99
CA VAL A 60 9.41 5.70 21.28
C VAL A 60 10.71 5.84 22.07
N SER A 61 10.68 5.40 23.32
CA SER A 61 11.89 5.12 24.08
C SER A 61 12.61 3.97 23.35
N ASN A 62 13.64 4.30 22.58
CA ASN A 62 14.65 3.38 22.03
C ASN A 62 14.26 2.45 20.88
N ILE A 63 13.89 2.99 19.71
CA ILE A 63 14.22 2.28 18.47
C ILE A 63 15.50 2.91 17.92
N SER A 64 16.62 2.23 18.12
CA SER A 64 17.83 2.41 17.34
C SER A 64 17.49 2.09 15.89
N LEU A 65 16.99 3.10 15.16
CA LEU A 65 16.83 3.03 13.72
C LEU A 65 18.22 3.22 13.11
N GLU A 66 18.65 2.26 12.29
CA GLU A 66 19.78 2.48 11.40
C GLU A 66 19.51 3.74 10.57
N LYS A 67 20.56 4.56 10.43
CA LYS A 67 20.55 5.70 9.50
C LYS A 67 20.04 5.19 8.14
N ASP A 68 18.98 5.83 7.63
CA ASP A 68 18.30 5.52 6.36
C ASP A 68 17.23 4.40 6.35
N TYR A 69 16.92 3.72 7.46
CA TYR A 69 15.91 2.64 7.49
C TYR A 69 14.45 3.12 7.36
N THR A 70 14.18 4.40 7.63
CA THR A 70 12.84 5.01 7.56
C THR A 70 12.33 5.26 6.13
N LYS A 71 13.11 4.92 5.09
CA LYS A 71 12.71 5.12 3.68
C LYS A 71 11.63 4.15 3.20
N GLU A 72 11.43 3.02 3.89
CA GLU A 72 10.49 1.96 3.47
C GLU A 72 9.27 1.81 4.38
N LEU A 73 9.35 2.28 5.62
CA LEU A 73 8.19 2.45 6.48
C LEU A 73 7.55 3.78 6.09
N GLY A 74 6.30 3.74 5.61
CA GLY A 74 5.51 4.91 5.24
C GLY A 74 5.18 5.78 6.45
N MET A 75 6.19 6.40 7.07
CA MET A 75 6.05 7.50 8.00
C MET A 75 5.86 8.78 7.19
N ARG A 76 4.66 8.96 6.63
CA ARG A 76 4.22 10.31 6.25
C ARG A 76 3.68 10.97 7.51
N VAL A 77 4.59 11.49 8.34
CA VAL A 77 4.21 12.52 9.30
C VAL A 77 4.01 13.77 8.45
N ASP A 78 2.78 14.27 8.36
CA ASP A 78 2.53 15.57 7.75
C ASP A 78 3.11 16.66 8.66
N ILE A 79 4.39 16.97 8.41
CA ILE A 79 5.14 18.01 9.11
C ILE A 79 4.84 19.42 8.57
N THR A 80 3.84 19.60 7.70
CA THR A 80 3.67 20.86 6.98
C THR A 80 2.71 21.85 7.63
N TYR A 81 1.93 21.42 8.63
CA TYR A 81 0.99 22.28 9.34
C TYR A 81 1.33 22.34 10.84
N LYS A 82 1.30 23.51 11.49
CA LYS A 82 1.29 23.59 12.96
C LYS A 82 -0.14 23.38 13.48
N PRO A 83 -0.36 22.64 14.58
CA PRO A 83 0.66 22.06 15.46
C PRO A 83 1.11 20.63 15.05
N TYR A 84 0.91 20.21 13.79
CA TYR A 84 1.15 18.86 13.22
C TYR A 84 2.62 18.50 12.99
N SER A 85 3.48 19.49 12.84
CA SER A 85 4.93 19.34 13.00
C SER A 85 5.41 19.75 14.38
N ILE A 86 6.10 18.81 15.04
CA ILE A 86 6.98 19.12 16.15
C ILE A 86 8.40 18.92 15.62
N GLU A 87 9.16 20.01 15.55
CA GLU A 87 10.57 19.94 15.16
C GLU A 87 11.37 19.07 16.14
N LEU A 88 12.41 18.39 15.67
CA LEU A 88 13.24 17.51 16.50
C LEU A 88 13.83 18.25 17.71
N GLU A 89 14.13 19.53 17.56
CA GLU A 89 14.60 20.40 18.63
C GLU A 89 13.54 20.59 19.71
N THR A 90 12.27 20.74 19.32
CA THR A 90 11.13 20.88 20.26
C THR A 90 10.87 19.59 21.00
N ILE A 91 11.01 18.46 20.31
CA ILE A 91 10.99 17.11 20.89
C ILE A 91 12.05 17.00 22.00
N VAL A 92 13.30 17.30 21.67
CA VAL A 92 14.43 17.20 22.61
C VAL A 92 14.23 18.14 23.80
N ASP A 93 13.72 19.34 23.55
CA ASP A 93 13.42 20.31 24.60
C ASP A 93 12.33 19.82 25.56
N ASN A 94 11.26 19.20 25.05
CA ASN A 94 10.22 18.61 25.89
C ASN A 94 10.75 17.46 26.77
N ILE A 95 11.60 16.59 26.24
CA ILE A 95 12.23 15.52 27.04
C ILE A 95 13.10 16.12 28.15
N LYS A 96 13.99 17.07 27.80
CA LYS A 96 14.90 17.72 28.77
C LYS A 96 14.16 18.41 29.91
N ASN A 97 13.04 19.04 29.59
CA ASN A 97 12.23 19.76 30.57
C ASN A 97 11.10 18.91 31.17
N LYS A 98 11.06 17.60 30.89
CA LYS A 98 10.04 16.68 31.39
C LYS A 98 8.60 17.17 31.10
N ARG A 99 8.31 17.49 29.84
CA ARG A 99 6.99 17.95 29.39
C ARG A 99 6.39 16.98 28.38
N PHE A 100 5.06 16.86 28.40
CA PHE A 100 4.30 16.12 27.39
C PHE A 100 3.09 16.95 26.92
N GLN A 101 2.62 16.73 25.70
CA GLN A 101 1.45 17.39 25.13
C GLN A 101 0.43 16.34 24.76
N ILE A 102 -0.83 16.53 25.14
CA ILE A 102 -1.90 15.62 24.76
C ILE A 102 -2.42 16.02 23.39
N LEU A 103 -2.41 15.07 22.45
CA LEU A 103 -2.83 15.25 21.07
C LEU A 103 -4.09 14.45 20.69
N ARG A 104 -4.71 13.78 21.66
CA ARG A 104 -5.91 12.96 21.48
C ARG A 104 -7.02 13.36 22.45
N PRO A 105 -8.29 13.02 22.14
CA PRO A 105 -9.34 13.01 23.14
C PRO A 105 -8.95 12.16 24.35
N ILE A 106 -9.24 12.67 25.55
CA ILE A 106 -8.97 11.96 26.80
C ILE A 106 -10.04 10.87 26.99
N ASP A 107 -9.65 9.62 26.74
CA ASP A 107 -10.38 8.44 27.16
C ASP A 107 -9.72 7.80 28.39
N LYS A 108 -10.26 6.67 28.87
CA LYS A 108 -9.71 5.97 30.05
C LYS A 108 -8.26 5.49 29.86
N TYR A 109 -7.84 5.22 28.62
CA TYR A 109 -6.50 4.73 28.30
C TYR A 109 -5.50 5.87 28.26
N VAL A 110 -5.88 6.99 27.62
CA VAL A 110 -5.11 8.23 27.62
C VAL A 110 -4.99 8.76 29.06
N GLN A 111 -6.05 8.72 29.86
CA GLN A 111 -5.98 9.13 31.26
C GLN A 111 -4.98 8.32 32.08
N ALA A 112 -5.00 6.98 31.96
CA ALA A 112 -4.02 6.14 32.65
C ALA A 112 -2.56 6.46 32.26
N ARG A 113 -2.32 6.92 31.02
CA ARG A 113 -0.99 7.40 30.59
C ARG A 113 -0.63 8.73 31.20
N ILE A 114 -1.57 9.68 31.24
CA ILE A 114 -1.37 10.99 31.87
C ILE A 114 -0.91 10.77 33.32
N ASP A 115 -1.67 9.97 34.09
CA ASP A 115 -1.36 9.67 35.49
C ASP A 115 0.04 9.04 35.62
N LYS A 116 0.42 8.15 34.69
CA LYS A 116 1.75 7.51 34.67
C LYS A 116 2.87 8.50 34.38
N MET A 117 2.68 9.45 33.45
CA MET A 117 3.67 10.47 33.11
C MET A 117 3.84 11.47 34.25
N GLU A 118 2.74 11.89 34.89
CA GLU A 118 2.76 12.75 36.06
C GLU A 118 3.47 12.09 37.24
N ASN A 119 3.22 10.79 37.49
CA ASN A 119 3.93 10.01 38.51
C ASN A 119 5.45 9.89 38.24
N ARG A 120 5.88 10.02 36.98
CA ARG A 120 7.30 10.08 36.59
C ARG A 120 7.89 11.49 36.67
N GLY A 121 7.09 12.47 37.09
CA GLY A 121 7.48 13.87 37.23
C GLY A 121 7.50 14.63 35.90
N LEU A 122 6.74 14.19 34.89
CA LEU A 122 6.51 14.97 33.69
C LEU A 122 5.26 15.84 33.86
N THR A 123 5.24 16.99 33.17
CA THR A 123 4.14 17.96 33.27
C THR A 123 3.45 18.15 31.92
N GLN A 124 2.12 18.23 31.92
CA GLN A 124 1.38 18.52 30.69
C GLN A 124 1.64 19.95 30.21
N LEU A 125 1.89 20.10 28.92
CA LEU A 125 2.00 21.36 28.22
C LEU A 125 0.63 21.70 27.60
N GLY A 126 0.12 22.90 27.90
CA GLY A 126 -1.11 23.42 27.31
C GLY A 126 -2.37 22.57 27.54
N GLN A 127 -3.41 22.85 26.76
CA GLN A 127 -4.64 22.04 26.72
C GLN A 127 -4.50 20.89 25.71
N ALA A 128 -5.30 19.84 25.86
CA ALA A 128 -5.37 18.75 24.90
C ALA A 128 -5.82 19.26 23.52
N MET A 129 -5.02 19.00 22.50
CA MET A 129 -5.34 19.34 21.11
C MET A 129 -5.89 18.06 20.50
N HIS A 130 -7.21 17.90 20.38
CA HIS A 130 -7.79 16.66 19.85
C HIS A 130 -7.53 16.52 18.36
N VAL A 131 -6.38 15.97 17.97
CA VAL A 131 -5.93 15.92 16.58
C VAL A 131 -6.08 14.52 16.02
N ILE A 132 -7.30 14.21 15.61
CA ILE A 132 -7.59 13.04 14.78
C ILE A 132 -7.59 13.49 13.33
N PRO A 133 -6.80 12.87 12.41
CA PRO A 133 -6.91 13.15 10.99
C PRO A 133 -8.36 13.00 10.53
N ASN A 134 -8.82 13.83 9.61
CA ASN A 134 -10.11 13.55 8.98
C ASN A 134 -9.98 12.31 8.08
N PRO A 135 -11.08 11.56 7.85
CA PRO A 135 -11.09 10.54 6.81
C PRO A 135 -10.52 11.12 5.52
N PRO A 136 -9.67 10.38 4.79
CA PRO A 136 -9.22 10.85 3.49
C PRO A 136 -10.45 11.10 2.61
N PRO A 137 -10.46 12.18 1.83
CA PRO A 137 -11.56 12.44 0.92
C PRO A 137 -11.71 11.24 -0.01
N LYS A 138 -12.88 10.60 -0.04
CA LYS A 138 -13.17 9.53 -1.00
C LYS A 138 -13.38 10.18 -2.37
N TYR A 139 -12.40 10.06 -3.25
CA TYR A 139 -12.59 10.48 -4.64
C TYR A 139 -13.50 9.48 -5.34
N GLN A 140 -14.51 9.99 -6.03
CA GLN A 140 -15.34 9.16 -6.89
C GLN A 140 -14.53 8.85 -8.15
N VAL A 141 -14.31 7.56 -8.39
CA VAL A 141 -13.63 7.11 -9.61
C VAL A 141 -14.48 7.46 -10.82
N VAL A 142 -13.86 8.10 -11.81
CA VAL A 142 -14.51 8.40 -13.09
C VAL A 142 -13.92 7.48 -14.15
N LEU A 143 -14.81 6.84 -14.91
CA LEU A 143 -14.44 6.01 -16.04
C LEU A 143 -14.73 6.77 -17.33
N VAL A 144 -13.68 7.02 -18.12
CA VAL A 144 -13.77 7.74 -19.38
C VAL A 144 -13.54 6.75 -20.52
N PRO A 145 -14.51 6.54 -21.43
CA PRO A 145 -14.31 5.64 -22.57
C PRO A 145 -13.08 6.05 -23.39
N LEU A 146 -12.17 5.10 -23.63
CA LEU A 146 -11.03 5.31 -24.51
C LEU A 146 -11.52 5.29 -25.96
N PRO A 147 -11.30 6.35 -26.77
CA PRO A 147 -11.83 6.38 -28.13
C PRO A 147 -11.24 5.28 -29.01
N GLU A 148 -12.10 4.61 -29.79
CA GLU A 148 -11.70 3.49 -30.67
C GLU A 148 -10.71 3.91 -31.77
N SER A 149 -10.69 5.20 -32.09
CA SER A 149 -9.76 5.79 -33.06
C SER A 149 -8.31 5.83 -32.58
N THR A 150 -8.08 5.75 -31.26
CA THR A 150 -6.73 5.83 -30.68
C THR A 150 -5.90 4.59 -30.99
N GLU A 151 -4.59 4.78 -31.15
CA GLU A 151 -3.67 3.67 -31.43
C GLU A 151 -3.58 2.69 -30.25
N LEU A 152 -3.64 3.22 -29.02
CA LEU A 152 -3.67 2.40 -27.81
C LEU A 152 -4.89 1.47 -27.79
N TYR A 153 -6.08 1.97 -28.12
CA TYR A 153 -7.29 1.13 -28.21
C TYR A 153 -7.11 -0.01 -29.20
N LYS A 154 -6.68 0.31 -30.43
CA LYS A 154 -6.47 -0.68 -31.50
C LYS A 154 -5.42 -1.72 -31.11
N THR A 155 -4.31 -1.27 -30.52
CA THR A 155 -3.23 -2.14 -30.05
C THR A 155 -3.73 -3.11 -28.98
N LEU A 156 -4.45 -2.62 -27.97
CA LEU A 156 -4.99 -3.47 -26.91
C LEU A 156 -6.01 -4.48 -27.47
N VAL A 157 -6.93 -4.05 -28.34
CA VAL A 157 -7.87 -4.98 -28.99
C VAL A 157 -7.13 -6.06 -29.78
N GLN A 158 -6.08 -5.69 -30.52
CA GLN A 158 -5.27 -6.64 -31.26
C GLN A 158 -4.53 -7.61 -30.33
N GLN A 159 -3.90 -7.14 -29.26
CA GLN A 159 -3.22 -7.98 -28.28
C GLN A 159 -4.19 -8.97 -27.61
N MET A 160 -5.39 -8.51 -27.22
CA MET A 160 -6.42 -9.37 -26.65
C MET A 160 -6.81 -10.50 -27.62
N LYS A 161 -6.97 -10.19 -28.92
CA LYS A 161 -7.28 -11.20 -29.94
C LYS A 161 -6.13 -12.15 -30.24
N SER A 162 -4.91 -11.63 -30.32
CA SER A 162 -3.72 -12.42 -30.66
C SER A 162 -3.32 -13.39 -29.55
N TYR A 163 -3.44 -12.98 -28.29
CA TYR A 163 -2.86 -13.73 -27.18
C TYR A 163 -3.88 -14.44 -26.29
N ILE A 164 -5.12 -13.96 -26.17
CA ILE A 164 -6.15 -14.63 -25.36
C ILE A 164 -6.95 -15.60 -26.24
N ASN A 165 -7.70 -15.07 -27.20
CA ASN A 165 -8.52 -15.84 -28.12
C ASN A 165 -8.81 -14.98 -29.36
N THR A 166 -8.66 -15.54 -30.56
CA THR A 166 -8.97 -14.84 -31.82
C THR A 166 -10.44 -14.39 -31.91
N GLN A 167 -11.33 -15.07 -31.18
CA GLN A 167 -12.75 -14.74 -31.05
C GLN A 167 -13.05 -13.80 -29.87
N ALA A 168 -12.04 -13.35 -29.11
CA ALA A 168 -12.23 -12.44 -28.00
C ALA A 168 -12.91 -11.14 -28.47
N LYS A 169 -14.00 -10.79 -27.79
CA LYS A 169 -14.79 -9.59 -28.05
C LYS A 169 -14.54 -8.58 -26.93
N VAL A 170 -13.74 -7.56 -27.22
CA VAL A 170 -13.60 -6.39 -26.35
C VAL A 170 -14.91 -5.60 -26.41
N LEU A 171 -15.52 -5.37 -25.24
CA LEU A 171 -16.79 -4.65 -25.10
C LEU A 171 -16.58 -3.17 -24.77
N SER A 172 -15.57 -2.87 -23.94
CA SER A 172 -15.20 -1.51 -23.62
C SER A 172 -13.78 -1.44 -23.06
N ILE A 173 -13.09 -0.35 -23.37
CA ILE A 173 -11.86 0.06 -22.71
C ILE A 173 -12.12 1.44 -22.12
N ASN A 174 -11.99 1.57 -20.80
CA ASN A 174 -12.22 2.85 -20.11
C ASN A 174 -10.95 3.25 -19.36
N GLU A 175 -10.52 4.49 -19.57
CA GLU A 175 -9.51 5.12 -18.73
C GLU A 175 -10.07 5.36 -17.34
N ILE A 176 -9.26 5.04 -16.33
CA ILE A 176 -9.59 5.19 -14.93
C ILE A 176 -9.01 6.52 -14.46
N LYS A 177 -9.88 7.42 -13.99
CA LYS A 177 -9.49 8.69 -13.38
C LYS A 177 -9.73 8.63 -11.88
N ASN A 178 -8.65 8.60 -11.12
CA ASN A 178 -8.68 8.60 -9.66
C ASN A 178 -7.49 9.44 -9.15
N PRO A 179 -7.73 10.73 -8.81
CA PRO A 179 -6.67 11.66 -8.42
C PRO A 179 -5.81 11.19 -7.24
N LEU A 180 -6.39 10.45 -6.28
CA LEU A 180 -5.61 9.91 -5.15
C LEU A 180 -4.59 8.87 -5.59
N LEU A 181 -5.02 7.92 -6.44
CA LEU A 181 -4.13 6.88 -6.94
C LEU A 181 -3.06 7.48 -7.85
N GLU A 182 -3.43 8.48 -8.65
CA GLU A 182 -2.50 9.22 -9.49
C GLU A 182 -1.45 9.97 -8.65
N GLU A 183 -1.85 10.66 -7.58
CA GLU A 183 -0.93 11.36 -6.69
C GLU A 183 0.01 10.38 -5.97
N ALA A 184 -0.53 9.30 -5.41
CA ALA A 184 0.26 8.27 -4.74
C ALA A 184 1.26 7.62 -5.71
N TYR A 185 0.82 7.33 -6.93
CA TYR A 185 1.64 6.78 -7.99
C TYR A 185 2.78 7.72 -8.40
N LEU A 186 2.46 8.99 -8.66
CA LEU A 186 3.47 9.98 -9.06
C LEU A 186 4.51 10.20 -7.95
N ALA A 187 4.08 10.23 -6.69
CA ALA A 187 5.00 10.34 -5.56
C ALA A 187 5.93 9.12 -5.46
N MET A 188 5.39 7.90 -5.60
CA MET A 188 6.19 6.67 -5.57
C MET A 188 7.15 6.57 -6.76
N LYS A 189 6.69 6.95 -7.96
CA LYS A 189 7.50 7.01 -9.17
C LYS A 189 8.71 7.94 -8.98
N GLN A 190 8.49 9.14 -8.44
CA GLN A 190 9.58 10.08 -8.15
C GLN A 190 10.55 9.55 -7.08
N LEU A 191 10.05 8.86 -6.06
CA LEU A 191 10.88 8.26 -5.02
C LEU A 191 11.80 7.17 -5.59
N ILE A 192 11.25 6.22 -6.34
CA ILE A 192 12.01 5.12 -6.95
C ILE A 192 12.97 5.63 -8.02
N ALA A 193 12.55 6.62 -8.83
CA ALA A 193 13.42 7.26 -9.81
C ALA A 193 14.71 7.77 -9.15
N LYS A 194 14.61 8.49 -8.02
CA LYS A 194 15.79 9.01 -7.28
C LYS A 194 16.74 7.91 -6.78
N GLN A 195 16.25 6.68 -6.61
CA GLN A 195 17.01 5.51 -6.14
C GLN A 195 17.65 4.71 -7.29
N CYS A 196 17.27 5.02 -8.53
CA CYS A 196 17.72 4.32 -9.74
C CYS A 196 18.78 5.12 -10.51
N THR A 197 19.65 4.41 -11.23
CA THR A 197 20.67 5.02 -12.10
C THR A 197 20.00 5.87 -13.16
N GLY A 198 20.50 7.10 -13.37
CA GLY A 198 19.97 8.03 -14.36
C GLY A 198 18.56 8.56 -14.06
N GLN A 199 18.07 8.41 -12.83
CA GLN A 199 16.72 8.80 -12.43
C GLN A 199 15.59 8.13 -13.25
N ASN A 200 15.86 6.95 -13.81
CA ASN A 200 14.86 6.20 -14.55
C ASN A 200 14.06 5.28 -13.61
N PRO A 201 12.74 5.48 -13.45
CA PRO A 201 11.90 4.62 -12.61
C PRO A 201 11.64 3.23 -13.23
N ASN A 202 12.04 2.97 -14.48
CA ASN A 202 11.71 1.74 -15.20
C ASN A 202 10.19 1.49 -15.19
N GLU A 203 9.45 2.48 -15.69
CA GLU A 203 7.99 2.41 -15.82
C GLU A 203 7.61 1.54 -17.02
N ARG A 204 6.69 0.61 -16.82
CA ARG A 204 6.14 -0.26 -17.86
C ARG A 204 4.62 -0.27 -17.84
N GLU A 205 4.04 -0.55 -18.99
CA GLU A 205 2.60 -0.73 -19.12
C GLU A 205 2.27 -2.23 -19.20
N LEU A 206 1.59 -2.76 -18.17
CA LEU A 206 1.44 -4.20 -17.96
C LEU A 206 -0.01 -4.59 -17.66
N PHE A 207 -0.38 -5.83 -17.99
CA PHE A 207 -1.68 -6.40 -17.70
C PHE A 207 -1.77 -6.96 -16.28
N HIS A 208 -2.97 -6.89 -15.71
CA HIS A 208 -3.33 -7.55 -14.45
C HIS A 208 -4.73 -8.15 -14.55
N GLY A 209 -4.84 -9.46 -14.34
CA GLY A 209 -6.14 -10.14 -14.27
C GLY A 209 -6.60 -10.33 -12.83
N THR A 210 -7.89 -10.12 -12.59
CA THR A 210 -8.48 -10.26 -11.25
C THR A 210 -9.95 -10.69 -11.33
N LYS A 211 -10.58 -10.91 -10.18
CA LYS A 211 -11.94 -11.46 -10.07
C LYS A 211 -12.66 -11.05 -8.78
N GLY A 212 -13.99 -11.12 -8.81
CA GLY A 212 -14.85 -10.79 -7.67
C GLY A 212 -14.62 -9.36 -7.15
N ASP A 213 -14.70 -9.19 -5.83
CA ASP A 213 -14.59 -7.88 -5.16
C ASP A 213 -13.27 -7.14 -5.41
N ALA A 214 -12.22 -7.83 -5.88
CA ALA A 214 -10.95 -7.19 -6.22
C ALA A 214 -11.05 -6.28 -7.46
N ILE A 215 -12.05 -6.51 -8.33
CA ILE A 215 -12.30 -5.63 -9.48
C ILE A 215 -12.59 -4.22 -9.00
N ASP A 216 -13.58 -4.04 -8.12
CA ASP A 216 -13.94 -2.71 -7.61
C ASP A 216 -12.94 -2.21 -6.55
N GLY A 217 -12.30 -3.11 -5.80
CA GLY A 217 -11.26 -2.74 -4.85
C GLY A 217 -10.05 -2.07 -5.49
N ILE A 218 -9.55 -2.63 -6.60
CA ILE A 218 -8.44 -2.03 -7.35
C ILE A 218 -8.85 -0.69 -7.96
N LEU A 219 -10.08 -0.58 -8.46
CA LEU A 219 -10.59 0.64 -9.06
C LEU A 219 -10.61 1.81 -8.06
N ASN A 220 -11.08 1.56 -6.84
CA ASN A 220 -11.28 2.59 -5.83
C ASN A 220 -10.02 2.90 -5.03
N ASP A 221 -9.26 1.88 -4.68
CA ASP A 221 -8.19 1.98 -3.67
C ASP A 221 -6.80 1.61 -4.22
N GLY A 222 -6.71 1.10 -5.45
CA GLY A 222 -5.46 0.71 -6.08
C GLY A 222 -4.95 -0.68 -5.67
N PHE A 223 -3.65 -0.91 -5.87
CA PHE A 223 -3.00 -2.18 -5.55
C PHE A 223 -2.44 -2.18 -4.13
N ASP A 224 -2.99 -3.02 -3.26
CA ASP A 224 -2.57 -3.23 -1.88
C ASP A 224 -2.64 -4.70 -1.46
N ASP A 225 -2.40 -4.97 -0.18
CA ASP A 225 -2.27 -6.31 0.38
C ASP A 225 -3.59 -7.05 0.65
N ARG A 226 -4.75 -6.40 0.50
CA ARG A 226 -6.07 -7.00 0.79
C ARG A 226 -6.33 -8.24 -0.06
N TYR A 227 -5.78 -8.27 -1.28
CA TYR A 227 -6.01 -9.33 -2.26
C TYR A 227 -4.80 -10.27 -2.42
N TRP A 228 -3.69 -10.03 -1.71
CA TRP A 228 -2.52 -10.91 -1.79
C TRP A 228 -2.80 -12.23 -1.08
N GLY A 229 -2.49 -13.35 -1.73
CA GLY A 229 -2.39 -14.65 -1.07
C GLY A 229 -3.71 -15.32 -0.64
N THR A 230 -4.86 -14.63 -0.69
CA THR A 230 -6.12 -15.13 -0.09
C THR A 230 -7.12 -15.71 -1.09
N LYS A 231 -7.19 -15.21 -2.33
CA LYS A 231 -8.16 -15.66 -3.36
C LYS A 231 -7.53 -16.37 -4.58
N SER A 232 -6.22 -16.25 -4.81
CA SER A 232 -5.50 -16.80 -5.97
C SER A 232 -4.26 -17.65 -5.62
N GLY A 233 -4.08 -18.01 -4.34
CA GLY A 233 -2.87 -18.67 -3.82
C GLY A 233 -1.76 -17.68 -3.45
N ARG A 234 -0.67 -18.15 -2.82
CA ARG A 234 0.45 -17.33 -2.30
C ARG A 234 1.32 -16.65 -3.36
N GLY A 235 0.97 -16.77 -4.64
CA GLY A 235 1.79 -16.31 -5.76
C GLY A 235 3.10 -17.09 -5.87
N LYS A 236 3.68 -17.12 -7.07
CA LYS A 236 4.92 -17.86 -7.34
C LYS A 236 6.17 -17.24 -6.70
N TRP A 237 6.14 -15.93 -6.47
CA TRP A 237 7.19 -15.11 -5.85
C TRP A 237 6.65 -14.29 -4.67
N GLY A 238 5.70 -14.86 -3.93
CA GLY A 238 5.20 -14.31 -2.68
C GLY A 238 4.08 -13.29 -2.79
N HIS A 239 3.89 -12.52 -1.72
CA HIS A 239 2.72 -11.67 -1.48
C HIS A 239 2.95 -10.28 -2.08
N GLY A 240 2.59 -10.11 -3.35
CA GLY A 240 2.65 -8.84 -4.06
C GLY A 240 1.60 -8.77 -5.18
N ALA A 241 1.56 -7.64 -5.88
CA ALA A 241 0.73 -7.48 -7.07
C ALA A 241 1.49 -7.97 -8.31
N TYR A 242 0.90 -8.91 -9.05
CA TYR A 242 1.49 -9.57 -10.21
C TYR A 242 1.00 -8.93 -11.50
N PHE A 243 1.91 -8.68 -12.42
CA PHE A 243 1.64 -8.08 -13.72
C PHE A 243 2.34 -8.88 -14.81
N ALA A 244 1.86 -8.78 -16.05
CA ALA A 244 2.48 -9.45 -17.18
C ALA A 244 2.45 -8.58 -18.43
N ASP A 245 3.47 -8.70 -19.29
CA ASP A 245 3.46 -8.07 -20.62
C ASP A 245 2.37 -8.68 -21.52
N ASN A 246 2.15 -9.99 -21.37
CA ASN A 246 1.23 -10.75 -22.20
C ASN A 246 -0.15 -10.87 -21.52
N PRO A 247 -1.25 -10.42 -22.15
CA PRO A 247 -2.57 -10.47 -21.54
C PRO A 247 -3.08 -11.90 -21.33
N SER A 248 -2.53 -12.91 -22.00
CA SER A 248 -2.87 -14.32 -21.79
C SER A 248 -2.45 -14.84 -20.42
N VAL A 249 -1.37 -14.33 -19.84
CA VAL A 249 -0.92 -14.67 -18.48
C VAL A 249 -1.94 -14.13 -17.48
N SER A 250 -2.25 -12.84 -17.60
CA SER A 250 -3.25 -12.18 -16.77
C SER A 250 -4.66 -12.78 -16.94
N HIS A 251 -5.06 -13.18 -18.14
CA HIS A 251 -6.34 -13.81 -18.42
C HIS A 251 -6.62 -15.03 -17.53
N ARG A 252 -5.60 -15.85 -17.24
CA ARG A 252 -5.69 -17.05 -16.38
C ARG A 252 -6.18 -16.73 -14.96
N TYR A 253 -5.99 -15.49 -14.52
CA TYR A 253 -6.41 -15.01 -13.19
C TYR A 253 -7.76 -14.28 -13.20
N THR A 254 -8.40 -14.17 -14.37
CA THR A 254 -9.76 -13.60 -14.49
C THR A 254 -10.83 -14.67 -14.35
N GLU A 255 -12.02 -14.27 -13.92
CA GLU A 255 -13.21 -15.12 -13.87
C GLU A 255 -14.32 -14.48 -14.72
N ALA A 256 -15.06 -15.32 -15.45
CA ALA A 256 -16.21 -14.86 -16.22
C ALA A 256 -17.39 -14.62 -15.27
N ASN A 257 -18.02 -13.46 -15.38
CA ASN A 257 -19.25 -13.16 -14.68
C ASN A 257 -20.33 -14.21 -15.03
N LEU A 258 -21.02 -14.73 -14.02
CA LEU A 258 -22.02 -15.78 -14.19
C LEU A 258 -23.23 -15.35 -15.02
N SER A 259 -23.58 -14.06 -15.03
CA SER A 259 -24.79 -13.57 -15.69
C SER A 259 -24.59 -13.27 -17.18
N ASP A 260 -23.44 -12.69 -17.55
CA ASP A 260 -23.21 -12.20 -18.91
C ASP A 260 -21.90 -12.70 -19.54
N HIS A 261 -21.14 -13.54 -18.84
CA HIS A 261 -19.86 -14.11 -19.24
C HIS A 261 -18.78 -13.06 -19.55
N THR A 262 -18.93 -11.84 -19.04
CA THR A 262 -17.88 -10.81 -19.17
C THR A 262 -16.73 -11.07 -18.21
N ARG A 263 -15.53 -10.69 -18.62
CA ARG A 263 -14.29 -10.72 -17.84
C ARG A 263 -13.73 -9.30 -17.77
N VAL A 264 -12.98 -9.03 -16.69
CA VAL A 264 -12.27 -7.78 -16.50
C VAL A 264 -10.77 -8.04 -16.43
N ILE A 265 -10.01 -7.26 -17.18
CA ILE A 265 -8.55 -7.19 -17.09
C ILE A 265 -8.14 -5.72 -17.02
N TYR A 266 -7.16 -5.42 -16.19
CA TYR A 266 -6.60 -4.08 -16.05
C TYR A 266 -5.34 -3.94 -16.89
N TYR A 267 -5.15 -2.77 -17.50
CA TYR A 267 -3.89 -2.33 -18.08
C TYR A 267 -3.34 -1.20 -17.21
N ASN A 268 -2.09 -1.31 -16.78
CA ASN A 268 -1.58 -0.59 -15.62
C ASN A 268 -0.25 0.07 -15.94
N LYS A 269 0.03 1.21 -15.35
CA LYS A 269 1.39 1.78 -15.32
C LYS A 269 2.09 1.28 -14.06
N VAL A 270 3.24 0.65 -14.20
CA VAL A 270 3.94 -0.04 -13.11
C VAL A 270 5.39 0.43 -13.06
N VAL A 271 5.81 0.91 -11.90
CA VAL A 271 7.17 1.37 -11.62
C VAL A 271 7.97 0.20 -11.03
N LEU A 272 8.82 -0.40 -11.87
CA LEU A 272 9.61 -1.57 -11.49
C LEU A 272 10.93 -1.17 -10.81
N GLY A 273 11.49 0.00 -11.11
CA GLY A 273 12.79 0.41 -10.61
C GLY A 273 13.88 -0.64 -10.94
N LYS A 274 14.73 -0.92 -9.94
CA LYS A 274 15.67 -2.06 -9.98
C LYS A 274 14.93 -3.38 -9.74
N GLU A 275 14.94 -4.24 -10.74
CA GLU A 275 14.30 -5.56 -10.74
C GLU A 275 15.28 -6.64 -10.24
N ALA A 276 14.82 -7.48 -9.32
CA ALA A 276 15.50 -8.75 -9.03
C ALA A 276 15.01 -9.80 -10.02
N ILE A 277 15.89 -10.34 -10.85
CA ILE A 277 15.56 -11.43 -11.76
C ILE A 277 15.58 -12.74 -10.97
N LEU A 278 14.45 -13.44 -10.91
CA LEU A 278 14.33 -14.71 -10.22
C LEU A 278 13.80 -15.79 -11.17
N HIS A 279 14.46 -16.94 -11.18
CA HIS A 279 14.02 -18.13 -11.91
C HIS A 279 13.36 -19.17 -10.99
N GLU A 280 13.80 -19.23 -9.72
CA GLU A 280 13.25 -20.14 -8.72
C GLU A 280 12.02 -19.55 -8.04
N LEU A 281 11.03 -20.41 -7.76
CA LEU A 281 9.81 -20.02 -7.07
C LEU A 281 10.06 -19.83 -5.57
N ASN A 282 9.54 -18.75 -5.01
CA ASN A 282 9.55 -18.51 -3.57
C ASN A 282 8.27 -17.79 -3.13
N SER A 283 7.26 -18.59 -2.76
CA SER A 283 5.95 -18.10 -2.31
C SER A 283 5.94 -17.45 -0.92
N GLU A 284 7.07 -17.48 -0.22
CA GLU A 284 7.18 -16.92 1.13
C GLU A 284 7.71 -15.48 1.13
N LEU A 285 8.07 -14.93 -0.04
CA LEU A 285 8.48 -13.54 -0.14
C LEU A 285 7.36 -12.59 0.28
N MET A 286 7.74 -11.55 1.01
CA MET A 286 6.85 -10.49 1.50
C MET A 286 7.26 -9.12 0.96
N SER A 287 8.40 -9.04 0.28
CA SER A 287 8.97 -7.85 -0.33
C SER A 287 9.90 -8.25 -1.48
N ALA A 288 10.30 -7.28 -2.29
CA ALA A 288 11.45 -7.46 -3.17
C ALA A 288 12.72 -7.75 -2.34
N PRO A 289 13.72 -8.45 -2.90
CA PRO A 289 15.03 -8.64 -2.26
C PRO A 289 15.71 -7.32 -1.92
N GLN A 290 16.59 -7.32 -0.92
CA GLN A 290 17.29 -6.12 -0.48
C GLN A 290 18.03 -5.43 -1.64
N GLY A 291 17.81 -4.12 -1.80
CA GLY A 291 18.39 -3.31 -2.87
C GLY A 291 17.59 -3.27 -4.17
N TYR A 292 16.48 -4.02 -4.25
CA TYR A 292 15.56 -4.06 -5.39
C TYR A 292 14.19 -3.50 -5.00
N HIS A 293 13.43 -3.09 -6.01
CA HIS A 293 12.10 -2.49 -5.84
C HIS A 293 10.97 -3.41 -6.32
N SER A 294 11.30 -4.39 -7.15
CA SER A 294 10.38 -5.35 -7.74
C SER A 294 11.09 -6.67 -8.04
N ILE A 295 10.32 -7.68 -8.44
CA ILE A 295 10.82 -8.94 -8.98
C ILE A 295 10.38 -9.08 -10.43
N HIS A 296 11.31 -9.51 -11.29
CA HIS A 296 11.03 -10.06 -12.61
C HIS A 296 11.16 -11.57 -12.52
N GLY A 297 10.03 -12.25 -12.38
CA GLY A 297 9.95 -13.70 -12.33
C GLY A 297 9.97 -14.26 -13.73
N GLN A 298 11.04 -14.98 -14.08
CA GLN A 298 11.27 -15.52 -15.42
C GLN A 298 11.07 -17.03 -15.45
N PHE A 299 10.35 -17.50 -16.48
CA PHE A 299 10.24 -18.93 -16.75
C PHE A 299 11.24 -19.30 -17.85
N GLU A 300 12.26 -20.12 -17.52
CA GLU A 300 13.23 -20.59 -18.51
C GLU A 300 12.53 -21.23 -19.70
N GLY A 301 12.85 -20.76 -20.91
CA GLY A 301 12.23 -21.22 -22.16
C GLY A 301 10.84 -20.67 -22.46
N HIS A 302 10.24 -19.88 -21.55
CA HIS A 302 8.89 -19.32 -21.69
C HIS A 302 8.83 -17.82 -21.37
N PRO A 303 9.59 -16.96 -22.09
CA PRO A 303 9.67 -15.51 -21.79
C PRO A 303 8.34 -14.76 -21.93
N ASN A 304 7.37 -15.32 -22.66
CA ASN A 304 6.03 -14.75 -22.78
C ASN A 304 5.17 -14.95 -21.51
N ASP A 305 5.62 -15.79 -20.59
CA ASP A 305 4.94 -16.10 -19.33
C ASP A 305 5.54 -15.34 -18.13
N ASP A 306 6.53 -14.49 -18.37
CA ASP A 306 7.17 -13.70 -17.32
C ASP A 306 6.15 -12.85 -16.54
N GLU A 307 6.37 -12.78 -15.23
CA GLU A 307 5.55 -12.00 -14.31
C GLU A 307 6.41 -10.95 -13.59
N TYR A 308 5.87 -9.74 -13.43
CA TYR A 308 6.50 -8.65 -12.67
C TYR A 308 5.73 -8.44 -11.38
N ILE A 309 6.45 -8.38 -10.25
CA ILE A 309 5.84 -8.31 -8.92
C ILE A 309 6.30 -7.04 -8.22
N VAL A 310 5.34 -6.23 -7.78
CA VAL A 310 5.58 -5.07 -6.92
C VAL A 310 4.91 -5.27 -5.57
N TYR A 311 5.50 -4.69 -4.54
CA TYR A 311 5.13 -4.95 -3.13
C TYR A 311 4.72 -3.68 -2.39
N ARG A 312 4.93 -2.49 -2.98
CA ARG A 312 4.59 -1.22 -2.32
C ARG A 312 3.39 -0.59 -2.97
N TYR A 313 2.53 -0.05 -2.12
CA TYR A 313 1.42 0.77 -2.55
C TYR A 313 1.90 1.94 -3.43
N GLY A 314 1.15 2.25 -4.48
CA GLY A 314 1.50 3.32 -5.42
C GLY A 314 2.62 2.97 -6.39
N GLN A 315 3.22 1.78 -6.35
CA GLN A 315 4.11 1.34 -7.44
C GLN A 315 3.36 1.03 -8.74
N ALA A 316 2.06 0.76 -8.66
CA ALA A 316 1.21 0.50 -9.82
C ALA A 316 -0.03 1.39 -9.80
N LEU A 317 -0.38 1.93 -10.96
CA LEU A 317 -1.58 2.70 -11.21
C LEU A 317 -2.49 1.91 -12.15
N PRO A 318 -3.71 1.54 -11.74
CA PRO A 318 -4.70 1.00 -12.67
C PRO A 318 -5.07 2.09 -13.67
N TYR A 319 -4.66 1.93 -14.93
CA TYR A 319 -4.76 2.98 -15.95
C TYR A 319 -5.99 2.79 -16.83
N LEU A 320 -6.22 1.56 -17.32
CA LEU A 320 -7.40 1.22 -18.11
C LEU A 320 -8.11 -0.02 -17.54
N ARG A 321 -9.44 0.00 -17.59
CA ARG A 321 -10.29 -1.16 -17.36
C ARG A 321 -10.80 -1.69 -18.70
N ILE A 322 -10.45 -2.94 -19.02
CA ILE A 322 -10.88 -3.62 -20.24
C ILE A 322 -11.92 -4.67 -19.86
N ILE A 323 -13.13 -4.53 -20.41
CA ILE A 323 -14.22 -5.50 -20.29
C ILE A 323 -14.35 -6.25 -21.60
N TYR A 324 -14.34 -7.58 -21.55
CA TYR A 324 -14.34 -8.43 -22.74
C TYR A 324 -15.04 -9.76 -22.50
N LYS A 325 -15.32 -10.49 -23.58
CA LYS A 325 -15.68 -11.91 -23.58
C LYS A 325 -14.62 -12.68 -24.34
N ALA A 326 -14.20 -13.85 -23.84
CA ALA A 326 -13.14 -14.67 -24.42
C ALA A 326 -13.57 -16.13 -24.54
#